data_AF-A0A7C3Q1B5-F1
#
_entry.id   AF-A0A7C3Q1B5-F1
#
_cell.length_a   1.000
_cell.length_b   1.000
_cell.length_c   1.000
_cell.angle_alpha   90.00
_cell.angle_beta   90.00
_cell.angle_gamma   90.00
#
_symmetry.space_group_name_H-M   'P 1'
#
loop_
_entity.id
_entity.type
_entity.pdbx_description
1 polymer ?
#
loop_
_entity_poly.entity_id
_entity_poly.type
_entity_poly.pdbx_seq_one_letter_code
_entity_poly.pdbx_strand_id
1 'polypeptide(L)'
;MRITTEQVKALLNERRKGGQLAHNEVKTERLGDADLKLLHEVKQAILAMPEVRQELVHEIRERIERGEYNPSADEIVDAMIRRAIADRAGD
;
A
#
# COMPACT_ATOMS: atom_id res chain seq x y z
N MET A 1 1.56 4.18 -13.59
CA MET A 1 1.81 5.62 -13.79
C MET A 1 3.32 5.84 -13.85
N ARG A 2 3.86 6.43 -14.93
CA ARG A 2 5.31 6.75 -15.02
C ARG A 2 5.48 8.26 -14.86
N ILE A 3 6.05 8.69 -13.74
CA ILE A 3 6.49 10.08 -13.56
C ILE A 3 7.73 10.28 -14.43
N THR A 4 7.73 11.32 -15.26
CA THR A 4 8.82 11.64 -16.20
C THR A 4 10.01 12.27 -15.48
N THR A 5 11.21 12.14 -16.03
CA THR A 5 12.46 12.67 -15.43
C THR A 5 12.41 14.17 -15.14
N GLU A 6 11.65 14.93 -15.94
CA GLU A 6 11.45 16.36 -15.74
C GLU A 6 10.53 16.66 -14.54
N GLN A 7 9.52 15.82 -14.28
CA GLN A 7 8.69 15.93 -13.08
C GLN A 7 9.49 15.60 -11.81
N VAL A 8 10.43 14.65 -11.88
CA VAL A 8 11.34 14.35 -10.76
C VAL A 8 12.27 15.54 -10.45
N LYS A 9 12.83 16.18 -11.49
CA LYS A 9 13.68 17.38 -11.30
C LYS A 9 12.92 18.56 -10.70
N ALA A 10 11.67 18.76 -11.11
CA ALA A 10 10.81 19.81 -10.55
C ALA A 10 10.57 19.60 -9.05
N LEU A 11 10.21 18.37 -8.65
CA LEU A 11 10.00 17.99 -7.24
C LEU A 11 11.26 18.16 -6.38
N LEU A 12 12.43 17.82 -6.92
CA LEU A 12 13.70 17.99 -6.21
C LEU A 12 14.08 19.47 -6.00
N ASN A 13 13.77 20.33 -6.97
CA ASN A 13 14.00 21.77 -6.86
C ASN A 13 13.07 22.45 -5.84
N GLU A 14 11.83 21.99 -5.70
CA GLU A 14 10.91 22.48 -4.66
C GLU A 14 11.40 22.10 -3.25
N ARG A 15 11.91 20.88 -3.07
CA ARG A 15 12.48 20.40 -1.80
C ARG A 15 13.71 21.22 -1.36
N ARG A 16 14.56 21.61 -2.32
CA ARG A 16 15.78 22.39 -2.07
C ARG A 16 15.50 23.84 -1.63
N LYS A 17 14.29 24.35 -1.92
CA LYS A 17 13.81 25.68 -1.50
C LYS A 17 13.05 25.67 -0.17
N GLY A 18 13.04 24.55 0.56
CA GLY A 18 12.32 24.42 1.84
C GLY A 18 10.80 24.34 1.67
N GLY A 19 10.30 24.07 0.46
CA GLY A 19 8.89 23.84 0.23
C GLY A 19 8.43 22.56 0.94
N GLN A 20 7.42 22.67 1.79
CA GLN A 20 6.63 21.52 2.20
C GLN A 20 6.06 20.88 0.92
N LEU A 21 6.24 19.56 0.77
CA LEU A 21 5.49 18.78 -0.21
C LEU A 21 4.04 19.21 -0.06
N ALA A 22 3.41 19.67 -1.14
CA ALA A 22 1.99 19.97 -1.14
C ALA A 22 1.31 18.79 -0.45
N HIS A 23 0.77 19.04 0.75
CA HIS A 23 -0.10 18.08 1.39
C HIS A 23 -1.13 17.80 0.30
N ASN A 24 -1.21 16.56 -0.18
CA ASN A 24 -2.34 16.19 -1.02
C ASN A 24 -3.52 16.49 -0.11
N GLU A 25 -4.19 17.62 -0.34
CA GLU A 25 -5.45 17.93 0.28
C GLU A 25 -6.38 16.87 -0.27
N VAL A 26 -6.40 15.71 0.39
CA VAL A 26 -7.50 14.79 0.30
C VAL A 26 -8.66 15.66 0.75
N LYS A 27 -9.48 16.12 -0.21
CA LYS A 27 -10.76 16.72 0.10
C LYS A 27 -11.45 15.71 1.00
N THR A 28 -11.51 16.02 2.28
CA THR A 28 -12.26 15.24 3.24
C THR A 28 -13.72 15.55 2.96
N GLU A 29 -14.23 15.00 1.87
CA GLU A 29 -15.66 14.83 1.73
C GLU A 29 -16.12 14.13 2.99
N ARG A 30 -17.03 14.78 3.71
CA ARG A 30 -17.65 14.16 4.89
C ARG A 30 -18.34 12.90 4.40
N LEU A 31 -17.83 11.74 4.81
CA LEU A 31 -18.48 10.47 4.54
C LEU A 31 -19.93 10.56 5.02
N GLY A 32 -20.86 10.19 4.15
CA GLY A 32 -22.27 10.12 4.51
C GLY A 32 -22.52 8.97 5.48
N ASP A 33 -23.67 8.99 6.16
CA ASP A 33 -24.05 7.90 7.08
C ASP A 33 -24.06 6.53 6.39
N ALA A 34 -24.40 6.49 5.09
CA ALA A 34 -24.34 5.29 4.28
C ALA A 34 -22.91 4.75 4.10
N ASP A 35 -21.94 5.64 3.86
CA ASP A 35 -20.53 5.26 3.70
C ASP A 35 -19.93 4.79 5.02
N LEU A 36 -20.31 5.42 6.14
CA LEU A 36 -19.89 4.99 7.47
C LEU A 36 -20.44 3.60 7.82
N LYS A 37 -21.69 3.32 7.45
CA LYS A 37 -22.29 1.99 7.62
C LYS A 37 -21.56 0.95 6.77
N LEU A 38 -21.30 1.26 5.50
CA LEU A 38 -20.55 0.37 4.61
C LEU A 38 -19.14 0.10 5.14
N LEU A 39 -18.43 1.14 5.60
CA LEU A 39 -17.10 1.01 6.19
C LEU A 39 -17.12 0.09 7.42
N HIS A 40 -18.15 0.21 8.26
CA HIS A 40 -18.33 -0.66 9.42
C HIS A 40 -18.53 -2.12 9.00
N GLU A 41 -19.43 -2.38 8.04
CA GLU A 41 -19.71 -3.73 7.53
C GLU A 41 -18.46 -4.36 6.91
N VAL A 42 -17.74 -3.62 6.07
CA VAL A 42 -16.47 -4.06 5.45
C VAL A 42 -15.42 -4.35 6.52
N LYS A 43 -15.29 -3.49 7.54
CA LYS A 43 -14.37 -3.72 8.66
C LYS A 43 -14.70 -5.02 9.38
N GLN A 44 -15.97 -5.27 9.69
CA GLN A 44 -16.36 -6.53 10.35
C GLN A 44 -16.09 -7.74 9.46
N ALA A 45 -16.36 -7.63 8.16
CA ALA A 45 -16.06 -8.69 7.20
C ALA A 45 -14.55 -9.00 7.19
N ILE A 46 -13.68 -7.99 7.15
CA ILE A 46 -12.21 -8.15 7.19
C ILE A 46 -11.77 -8.80 8.51
N LEU A 47 -12.31 -8.38 9.66
CA LEU A 47 -11.97 -8.95 10.96
C LEU A 47 -12.43 -10.40 11.12
N ALA A 48 -13.52 -10.79 10.43
CA ALA A 48 -14.03 -12.15 10.41
C ALA A 48 -13.30 -13.05 9.39
N MET A 49 -12.42 -12.48 8.54
CA MET A 49 -11.62 -13.28 7.62
C MET A 49 -10.65 -14.16 8.41
N PRO A 50 -10.34 -15.37 7.91
CA PRO A 50 -9.34 -16.21 8.53
C PRO A 50 -7.98 -15.50 8.52
N GLU A 51 -7.21 -15.69 9.58
CA GLU A 51 -5.85 -15.15 9.72
C GLU A 51 -4.95 -15.57 8.54
N VAL A 52 -5.15 -16.79 8.03
CA VAL A 52 -4.42 -17.33 6.88
C VAL A 52 -5.38 -17.72 5.77
N ARG A 53 -5.16 -17.15 4.58
CA ARG A 53 -5.83 -17.48 3.32
C ARG A 53 -5.12 -18.62 2.60
N GLN A 54 -5.45 -19.86 2.96
CA GLN A 54 -4.76 -21.07 2.48
C GLN A 54 -4.77 -21.22 0.96
N GLU A 55 -5.86 -20.80 0.30
CA GLU A 55 -6.00 -20.82 -1.15
C GLU A 55 -4.95 -19.95 -1.84
N LEU A 56 -4.72 -18.73 -1.32
CA LEU A 56 -3.73 -17.81 -1.84
C LEU A 56 -2.30 -18.31 -1.59
N VAL A 57 -2.06 -18.90 -0.42
CA VAL A 57 -0.76 -19.51 -0.08
C VAL A 57 -0.44 -20.64 -1.06
N HIS A 58 -1.42 -21.49 -1.37
CA HIS A 58 -1.23 -22.59 -2.31
C HIS A 58 -0.91 -22.08 -3.72
N GLU A 59 -1.68 -21.12 -4.23
CA GLU A 59 -1.43 -20.51 -5.54
C GLU A 59 -0.02 -19.91 -5.65
N ILE A 60 0.41 -19.16 -4.63
CA ILE A 60 1.76 -18.56 -4.61
C ILE A 60 2.83 -19.65 -4.56
N ARG A 61 2.62 -20.72 -3.77
CA ARG A 61 3.56 -21.85 -3.71
C ARG A 61 3.71 -22.53 -5.05
N GLU A 62 2.62 -22.83 -5.75
CA GLU A 62 2.66 -23.42 -7.09
C GLU A 62 3.43 -22.53 -8.07
N ARG A 63 3.21 -21.21 -8.05
CA ARG A 63 3.95 -20.26 -8.88
C ARG A 63 5.45 -20.27 -8.59
N ILE A 64 5.85 -20.42 -7.32
CA ILE A 64 7.25 -20.56 -6.92
C ILE A 64 7.83 -21.87 -7.47
N GLU A 65 7.12 -23.00 -7.30
CA GLU A 65 7.56 -24.32 -7.77
C GLU A 65 7.71 -24.38 -9.29
N ARG A 66 6.84 -23.69 -10.03
CA ARG A 66 6.96 -23.55 -11.50
C ARG A 66 8.03 -22.55 -11.96
N GLY A 67 8.67 -21.82 -11.04
CA GLY A 67 9.65 -20.78 -11.39
C GLY A 67 9.03 -19.51 -11.99
N GLU A 68 7.73 -19.31 -11.83
CA GLU A 68 6.96 -18.17 -12.36
C GLU A 68 6.79 -17.05 -11.33
N TYR A 69 7.28 -17.26 -10.11
CA TYR A 69 7.31 -16.23 -9.09
C TYR A 69 8.53 -15.33 -9.28
N ASN A 70 8.35 -14.23 -10.00
CA ASN A 70 9.38 -13.24 -10.29
C ASN A 70 8.92 -11.84 -9.84
N PRO A 71 8.98 -11.50 -8.54
CA PRO A 71 8.59 -10.19 -8.05
C PRO A 71 9.53 -9.11 -8.61
N SER A 72 8.96 -7.97 -8.95
CA SER A 72 9.68 -6.78 -9.35
C SER A 72 10.42 -6.13 -8.18
N ALA A 73 11.41 -5.29 -8.50
CA ALA A 73 12.14 -4.53 -7.49
C ALA A 73 11.21 -3.65 -6.63
N ASP A 74 10.16 -3.07 -7.24
CA ASP A 74 9.19 -2.24 -6.54
C ASP A 74 8.39 -3.06 -5.50
N GLU A 75 7.97 -4.27 -5.86
CA GLU A 75 7.26 -5.19 -4.96
C GLU A 75 8.15 -5.63 -3.79
N ILE A 76 9.44 -5.86 -4.05
CA ILE A 76 10.41 -6.20 -3.01
C ILE A 76 10.60 -5.04 -2.03
N VAL A 77 10.82 -3.83 -2.55
CA VAL A 77 11.00 -2.62 -1.71
C VAL A 77 9.75 -2.35 -0.88
N ASP A 78 8.57 -2.47 -1.46
CA ASP A 78 7.30 -2.30 -0.74
C ASP A 78 7.14 -3.34 0.38
N ALA A 79 7.44 -4.62 0.11
CA ALA A 79 7.39 -5.66 1.12
C ALA A 79 8.39 -5.41 2.28
N MET A 80 9.60 -4.93 1.96
CA MET A 80 10.60 -4.57 2.97
C MET A 80 10.12 -3.43 3.87
N ILE A 81 9.53 -2.37 3.29
CA ILE A 81 9.00 -1.23 4.05
C ILE A 81 7.84 -1.69 4.94
N ARG A 82 6.87 -2.45 4.39
CA ARG A 82 5.75 -2.99 5.16
C ARG A 82 6.24 -3.83 6.35
N ARG A 83 7.26 -4.65 6.14
CA ARG A 83 7.85 -5.47 7.21
C ARG A 83 8.49 -4.61 8.30
N ALA A 84 9.31 -3.63 7.92
CA ALA A 84 9.96 -2.72 8.86
C ALA A 84 8.95 -1.93 9.73
N ILE A 85 7.81 -1.53 9.16
CA ILE A 85 6.73 -0.88 9.90
C ILE A 85 6.07 -1.84 10.88
N ALA A 86 5.75 -3.07 10.44
CA ALA A 86 5.11 -4.08 11.29
C ALA A 86 6.01 -4.46 12.47
N ASP A 87 7.31 -4.63 12.24
CA ASP A 87 8.28 -4.95 13.29
C ASP A 87 8.38 -3.80 14.32
N ARG A 88 8.34 -2.53 13.89
CA ARG A 88 8.35 -1.37 14.80
C ARG A 88 7.05 -1.25 15.63
N ALA A 89 5.92 -1.68 15.10
CA ALA A 89 4.63 -1.59 15.78
C ALA A 89 4.38 -2.74 16.77
N GLY A 90 5.27 -3.74 16.80
CA GLY A 90 5.19 -4.91 17.69
C GLY A 90 5.99 -4.83 18.99
N ASP A 91 6.78 -3.75 19.19
CA ASP A 91 7.44 -3.36 20.46
C ASP A 91 6.57 -2.34 21.22
#